data_AF-A0A836JVU9-F1
#
_entry.id   AF-A0A836JVU9-F1
#
_cell.length_a   1.000
_cell.length_b   1.000
_cell.length_c   1.000
_cell.angle_alpha   90.00
_cell.angle_beta   90.00
_cell.angle_gamma   90.00
#
_symmetry.space_group_name_H-M   'P 1'
#
loop_
_entity.id
_entity.type
_entity.pdbx_description
1 polymer ?
#
loop_
_entity_poly.entity_id
_entity_poly.type
_entity_poly.pdbx_seq_one_letter_code
_entity_poly.pdbx_strand_id
1 'polypeptide(L)'
;MLQRRLDEMNQRWHHLKAKSMAIRNRLESNTEHWNALLLSLRELIEWVIRKDTELTGLGPVCGDVAALQKQQDDHRGFRRQLEDKRPVVENNLLSGRQYIANEPPLSDTSDSEAGRELDGDSRGYRSAEEQARELTRSIRREVNKLSEQWNALIERSDAWKRKLDDTANLTRYHDDRLQPSAKFRRYFDRRENVRNIYTPRREEDRSCMRKSTGCRRTACDLGVEKKKYGNR
;
A
#
# COMPACT_ATOMS: atom_id res chain seq x y z
N MET A 1 5.11 77.21 8.00
CA MET A 1 3.96 76.71 7.20
C MET A 1 4.37 75.66 6.17
N LEU A 2 5.47 75.85 5.41
CA LEU A 2 5.97 74.87 4.44
C LEU A 2 6.43 73.54 5.05
N GLN A 3 7.14 73.59 6.18
CA GLN A 3 7.61 72.39 6.89
C GLN A 3 6.45 71.43 7.22
N ARG A 4 5.36 71.97 7.77
CA ARG A 4 4.16 71.19 8.09
C ARG A 4 3.53 70.53 6.86
N ARG A 5 3.50 71.21 5.71
CA ARG A 5 2.99 70.63 4.46
C ARG A 5 3.91 69.52 3.93
N LEU A 6 5.23 69.70 4.06
CA LEU A 6 6.22 68.68 3.71
C LEU A 6 6.07 67.45 4.61
N ASP A 7 5.90 67.64 5.91
CA ASP A 7 5.70 66.55 6.87
C ASP A 7 4.38 65.80 6.59
N GLU A 8 3.29 66.51 6.30
CA GLU A 8 2.01 65.91 5.90
C GLU A 8 2.13 65.10 4.60
N MET A 9 2.88 65.62 3.60
CA MET A 9 3.15 64.89 2.35
C MET A 9 4.00 63.64 2.61
N ASN A 10 5.03 63.75 3.44
CA ASN A 10 5.93 62.65 3.77
C ASN A 10 5.19 61.55 4.56
N GLN A 11 4.30 61.93 5.49
CA GLN A 11 3.41 60.99 6.18
C GLN A 11 2.48 60.25 5.21
N ARG A 12 1.85 60.96 4.24
CA ARG A 12 1.02 60.33 3.21
C ARG A 12 1.83 59.36 2.34
N TRP A 13 3.06 59.74 1.99
CA TRP A 13 3.99 58.88 1.25
C TRP A 13 4.34 57.60 2.03
N HIS A 14 4.69 57.72 3.32
CA HIS A 14 4.95 56.57 4.17
C HIS A 14 3.74 55.66 4.31
N HIS A 15 2.54 56.23 4.46
CA HIS A 15 1.29 55.45 4.50
C HIS A 15 1.02 54.70 3.19
N LEU A 16 1.23 55.36 2.05
CA LEU A 16 1.09 54.73 0.74
C LEU A 16 2.09 53.58 0.56
N LYS A 17 3.35 53.80 0.94
CA LYS A 17 4.40 52.77 0.90
C LYS A 17 4.02 51.58 1.78
N ALA A 18 3.56 51.82 3.00
CA ALA A 18 3.12 50.75 3.90
C ALA A 18 1.96 49.93 3.32
N LYS A 19 0.94 50.61 2.76
CA LYS A 19 -0.18 49.95 2.06
C LYS A 19 0.26 49.11 0.87
N SER A 20 1.15 49.64 0.03
CA SER A 20 1.69 48.92 -1.13
C SER A 20 2.45 47.66 -0.71
N MET A 21 3.30 47.77 0.32
CA MET A 21 4.03 46.63 0.88
C MET A 21 3.08 45.57 1.45
N ALA A 22 2.03 45.99 2.17
CA ALA A 22 1.03 45.06 2.70
C ALA A 22 0.26 44.31 1.59
N ILE A 23 -0.07 44.99 0.49
CA ILE A 23 -0.73 44.35 -0.67
C ILE A 23 0.22 43.32 -1.31
N ARG A 24 1.47 43.71 -1.56
CA ARG A 24 2.48 42.81 -2.14
C ARG A 24 2.69 41.55 -1.30
N ASN A 25 2.93 41.71 0.01
CA ASN A 25 3.15 40.58 0.91
C ASN A 25 1.93 39.62 0.94
N ARG A 26 0.71 40.15 0.87
CA ARG A 26 -0.51 39.33 0.80
C ARG A 26 -0.59 38.53 -0.50
N LEU A 27 -0.23 39.15 -1.63
CA LEU A 27 -0.23 38.47 -2.95
C LEU A 27 0.87 37.40 -3.04
N GLU A 28 2.07 37.69 -2.53
CA GLU A 28 3.18 36.73 -2.46
C GLU A 28 2.81 35.52 -1.60
N SER A 29 2.33 35.75 -0.36
CA SER A 29 1.90 34.68 0.54
C SER A 29 0.76 33.83 -0.05
N ASN A 30 -0.22 34.46 -0.72
CA ASN A 30 -1.29 33.74 -1.40
C ASN A 30 -0.74 32.86 -2.54
N THR A 31 0.19 33.39 -3.33
CA THR A 31 0.82 32.65 -4.43
C THR A 31 1.65 31.47 -3.93
N GLU A 32 2.45 31.67 -2.88
CA GLU A 32 3.23 30.61 -2.21
C GLU A 32 2.33 29.51 -1.67
N HIS A 33 1.21 29.86 -1.05
CA HIS A 33 0.23 28.91 -0.51
C HIS A 33 -0.30 27.96 -1.59
N TRP A 34 -0.72 28.49 -2.75
CA TRP A 34 -1.25 27.66 -3.84
C TRP A 34 -0.17 26.84 -4.55
N ASN A 35 1.06 27.37 -4.65
CA ASN A 35 2.19 26.57 -5.16
C ASN A 35 2.52 25.40 -4.23
N ALA A 36 2.47 25.61 -2.90
CA ALA A 36 2.65 24.53 -1.94
C ALA A 36 1.55 23.47 -2.05
N LEU A 37 0.30 23.89 -2.25
CA LEU A 37 -0.81 22.95 -2.53
C LEU A 37 -0.53 22.13 -3.80
N LEU A 38 -0.12 22.76 -4.89
CA LEU A 38 0.20 22.07 -6.15
C LEU A 38 1.30 21.01 -5.96
N LEU A 39 2.35 21.35 -5.21
CA LEU A 39 3.42 20.41 -4.90
C LEU A 39 2.91 19.22 -4.08
N SER A 40 2.14 19.48 -3.02
CA SER A 40 1.53 18.46 -2.17
C SER A 40 0.61 17.53 -2.96
N LEU A 41 -0.20 18.06 -3.88
CA LEU A 41 -1.04 17.26 -4.78
C LEU A 41 -0.20 16.28 -5.63
N ARG A 42 0.91 16.74 -6.21
CA ARG A 42 1.82 15.90 -7.01
C ARG A 42 2.48 14.81 -6.18
N GLU A 43 2.96 15.16 -4.98
CA GLU A 43 3.55 14.19 -4.06
C GLU A 43 2.55 13.10 -3.63
N LEU A 44 1.28 13.48 -3.42
CA LEU A 44 0.22 12.54 -3.12
C LEU A 44 -0.09 11.63 -4.31
N ILE A 45 -0.09 12.15 -5.54
CA ILE A 45 -0.26 11.32 -6.75
C ILE A 45 0.87 10.29 -6.85
N GLU A 46 2.12 10.70 -6.69
CA GLU A 46 3.27 9.79 -6.68
C GLU A 46 3.19 8.76 -5.54
N TRP A 47 2.65 9.16 -4.38
CA TRP A 47 2.40 8.23 -3.29
C TRP A 47 1.33 7.19 -3.66
N VAL A 48 0.23 7.61 -4.29
CA VAL A 48 -0.85 6.71 -4.74
C VAL A 48 -0.33 5.72 -5.78
N ILE A 49 0.45 6.17 -6.76
CA ILE A 49 1.07 5.31 -7.78
C ILE A 49 1.97 4.24 -7.14
N ARG A 50 2.79 4.63 -6.16
CA ARG A 50 3.63 3.67 -5.41
C ARG A 50 2.79 2.66 -4.64
N LYS A 51 1.68 3.09 -4.02
CA LYS A 51 0.76 2.18 -3.31
C LYS A 51 0.01 1.24 -4.24
N ASP A 52 -0.35 1.69 -5.43
CA ASP A 52 -0.94 0.83 -6.45
C ASP A 52 0.04 -0.26 -6.91
N THR A 53 1.32 0.09 -7.04
CA THR A 53 2.40 -0.85 -7.34
C THR A 53 2.61 -1.85 -6.19
N GLU A 54 2.61 -1.39 -4.94
CA GLU A 54 2.68 -2.24 -3.74
C GLU A 54 1.51 -3.24 -3.67
N LEU A 55 0.29 -2.78 -3.95
CA LEU A 55 -0.89 -3.63 -4.02
C LEU A 55 -0.77 -4.69 -5.12
N THR A 56 -0.19 -4.33 -6.27
CA THR A 56 0.12 -5.27 -7.35
C THR A 56 1.17 -6.31 -6.93
N GLY A 57 2.15 -5.88 -6.12
CA GLY A 57 3.21 -6.71 -5.56
C GLY A 57 2.76 -7.76 -4.54
N LEU A 58 1.55 -7.64 -3.97
CA LEU A 58 0.98 -8.68 -3.09
C LEU A 58 0.71 -10.01 -3.82
N GLY A 59 0.85 -10.03 -5.16
CA GLY A 59 0.82 -11.22 -6.00
C GLY A 59 -0.58 -11.83 -6.10
N PRO A 60 -0.79 -12.88 -6.92
CA PRO A 60 -2.07 -13.57 -6.96
C PRO A 60 -2.40 -14.23 -5.61
N VAL A 61 -3.69 -14.36 -5.32
CA VAL A 61 -4.12 -15.04 -4.09
C VAL A 61 -3.68 -16.50 -4.13
N CYS A 62 -2.95 -16.94 -3.10
CA CYS A 62 -2.44 -18.30 -3.01
C CYS A 62 -3.48 -19.22 -2.35
N GLY A 63 -3.50 -20.51 -2.75
CA GLY A 63 -4.47 -21.49 -2.25
C GLY A 63 -4.08 -22.20 -0.95
N ASP A 64 -2.86 -22.02 -0.46
CA ASP A 64 -2.42 -22.58 0.83
C ASP A 64 -2.88 -21.70 2.00
N VAL A 65 -3.32 -22.33 3.09
CA VAL A 65 -3.94 -21.67 4.25
C VAL A 65 -2.97 -20.68 4.91
N ALA A 66 -1.71 -21.07 5.10
CA ALA A 66 -0.73 -20.22 5.76
C ALA A 66 -0.34 -19.01 4.89
N ALA A 67 -0.16 -19.23 3.59
CA ALA A 67 0.09 -18.16 2.63
C ALA A 67 -1.09 -17.17 2.56
N LEU A 68 -2.32 -17.67 2.56
CA LEU A 68 -3.53 -16.85 2.52
C LEU A 68 -3.70 -16.00 3.79
N GLN A 69 -3.43 -16.59 4.96
CA GLN A 69 -3.44 -15.86 6.23
C GLN A 69 -2.42 -14.71 6.21
N LYS A 70 -1.20 -14.97 5.72
CA LYS A 70 -0.18 -13.94 5.54
C LYS A 70 -0.66 -12.83 4.60
N GLN A 71 -1.23 -13.17 3.44
CA GLN A 71 -1.75 -12.18 2.48
C GLN A 71 -2.88 -11.32 3.09
N GLN A 72 -3.73 -11.89 3.95
CA GLN A 72 -4.75 -11.14 4.69
C GLN A 72 -4.14 -10.14 5.68
N ASP A 73 -3.09 -10.54 6.40
CA ASP A 73 -2.41 -9.67 7.36
C ASP A 73 -1.61 -8.56 6.67
N ASP A 74 -0.92 -8.89 5.57
CA ASP A 74 -0.22 -7.92 4.72
C ASP A 74 -1.22 -6.88 4.16
N HIS A 75 -2.36 -7.33 3.64
CA HIS A 75 -3.40 -6.43 3.14
C HIS A 75 -4.05 -5.59 4.26
N ARG A 76 -4.19 -6.13 5.47
CA ARG A 76 -4.66 -5.36 6.64
C ARG A 76 -3.68 -4.25 7.00
N GLY A 77 -2.38 -4.54 6.94
CA GLY A 77 -1.33 -3.54 7.13
C GLY A 77 -1.37 -2.44 6.05
N PHE A 78 -1.53 -2.84 4.80
CA PHE A 78 -1.71 -1.92 3.67
C PHE A 78 -2.93 -1.00 3.85
N ARG A 79 -4.07 -1.55 4.27
CA ARG A 79 -5.32 -0.81 4.53
C ARG A 79 -5.17 0.28 5.59
N ARG A 80 -4.47 -0.01 6.68
CA ARG A 80 -4.18 0.99 7.73
C ARG A 80 -3.39 2.18 7.17
N GLN A 81 -2.41 1.93 6.31
CA GLN A 81 -1.64 3.00 5.67
C GLN A 81 -2.50 3.88 4.76
N LEU A 82 -3.52 3.32 4.08
CA LEU A 82 -4.49 4.13 3.32
C LEU A 82 -5.37 4.95 4.26
N GLU A 83 -5.84 4.37 5.36
CA GLU A 83 -6.66 5.05 6.36
C GLU A 83 -5.91 6.22 7.02
N ASP A 84 -4.64 6.04 7.35
CA ASP A 84 -3.76 7.08 7.91
C ASP A 84 -3.52 8.22 6.90
N LYS A 85 -3.42 7.90 5.60
CA LYS A 85 -3.16 8.90 4.54
C LYS A 85 -4.42 9.65 4.09
N ARG A 86 -5.60 9.03 4.24
CA ARG A 86 -6.90 9.57 3.83
C ARG A 86 -7.14 11.04 4.23
N PRO A 87 -6.98 11.46 5.50
CA PRO A 87 -7.27 12.85 5.88
C PRO A 87 -6.41 13.87 5.12
N VAL A 88 -5.17 13.51 4.79
CA VAL A 88 -4.27 14.38 4.03
C VAL A 88 -4.73 14.51 2.58
N VAL A 89 -5.13 13.39 1.96
CA VAL A 89 -5.67 13.38 0.59
C VAL A 89 -6.97 14.20 0.53
N GLU A 90 -7.91 13.94 1.43
CA GLU A 90 -9.20 14.63 1.49
C GLU A 90 -9.03 16.14 1.72
N ASN A 91 -8.12 16.54 2.60
CA ASN A 91 -7.82 17.94 2.86
C ASN A 91 -7.24 18.65 1.62
N ASN A 92 -6.25 18.06 0.95
CA ASN A 92 -5.68 18.64 -0.27
C ASN A 92 -6.70 18.74 -1.40
N LEU A 93 -7.53 17.72 -1.59
CA LEU A 93 -8.62 17.74 -2.57
C LEU A 93 -9.66 18.81 -2.23
N LEU A 94 -9.98 19.00 -0.95
CA LEU A 94 -10.89 20.05 -0.49
C LEU A 94 -10.32 21.44 -0.77
N SER A 95 -9.08 21.71 -0.38
CA SER A 95 -8.39 22.98 -0.64
C SER A 95 -8.31 23.28 -2.13
N GLY A 96 -7.98 22.28 -2.95
CA GLY A 96 -7.95 22.40 -4.41
C GLY A 96 -9.32 22.75 -5.00
N ARG A 97 -10.39 22.08 -4.56
CA ARG A 97 -11.76 22.41 -4.99
C ARG A 97 -12.20 23.81 -4.57
N GLN A 98 -11.86 24.23 -3.35
CA GLN A 98 -12.16 25.57 -2.85
C GLN A 98 -11.45 26.65 -3.67
N TYR A 99 -10.17 26.44 -3.99
CA TYR A 99 -9.41 27.34 -4.85
C TYR A 99 -10.08 27.49 -6.22
N ILE A 100 -10.40 26.37 -6.87
CA ILE A 100 -11.04 26.33 -8.18
C ILE A 100 -12.42 27.02 -8.15
N ALA A 101 -13.19 26.86 -7.07
CA ALA A 101 -14.52 27.45 -6.93
C ALA A 101 -14.49 28.97 -6.65
N ASN A 102 -13.44 29.45 -5.98
CA ASN A 102 -13.25 30.86 -5.68
C ASN A 102 -12.69 31.65 -6.87
N GLU A 103 -12.21 30.97 -7.90
CA GLU A 103 -11.77 31.62 -9.12
C GLU A 103 -12.99 32.03 -9.97
N PRO A 104 -13.01 33.26 -10.52
CA PRO A 104 -14.02 33.63 -11.50
C PRO A 104 -14.08 32.55 -12.58
N PRO A 105 -15.26 32.10 -13.02
CA PRO A 105 -15.35 31.10 -14.07
C PRO A 105 -14.54 31.61 -15.26
N LEU A 106 -13.40 30.96 -15.51
CA LEU A 106 -12.64 31.17 -16.72
C LEU A 106 -13.63 30.92 -17.84
N SER A 107 -13.92 31.95 -18.63
CA SER A 107 -14.77 31.83 -19.81
C SER A 107 -14.14 30.75 -20.69
N ASP A 108 -14.71 29.56 -20.62
CA ASP A 108 -14.37 28.38 -21.40
C ASP A 108 -14.93 28.56 -22.82
N THR A 109 -14.55 29.66 -23.48
CA THR A 109 -14.71 29.91 -24.92
C THR A 109 -13.83 31.12 -25.27
N SER A 110 -12.59 30.89 -25.66
CA SER A 110 -11.96 31.58 -26.79
C SER A 110 -10.51 31.12 -26.92
N ASP A 111 -10.28 30.21 -27.84
CA ASP A 111 -8.97 29.95 -28.45
C ASP A 111 -8.68 31.03 -29.52
N SER A 112 -9.06 32.28 -29.25
CA SER A 112 -8.97 33.40 -30.18
C SER A 112 -8.85 34.72 -29.42
N GLU A 113 -7.68 34.97 -28.84
CA GLU A 113 -7.11 36.32 -28.81
C GLU A 113 -5.58 36.22 -29.00
N ALA A 114 -5.16 35.71 -30.15
CA ALA A 114 -3.85 35.98 -30.73
C ALA A 114 -3.79 37.41 -31.31
N GLY A 115 -4.23 38.42 -30.54
CA GLY A 115 -4.66 39.68 -31.11
C GLY A 115 -4.60 40.91 -30.22
N ARG A 116 -3.63 41.02 -29.31
CA ARG A 116 -3.14 42.32 -28.78
C ARG A 116 -1.64 42.25 -28.47
N GLU A 117 -0.83 42.04 -29.51
CA GLU A 117 0.58 42.44 -29.49
C GLU A 117 0.68 43.96 -29.59
N LEU A 118 0.48 44.67 -28.48
CA LEU A 118 0.88 46.08 -28.34
C LEU A 118 1.29 46.35 -26.89
N ASP A 119 2.39 45.74 -26.46
CA ASP A 119 3.50 46.49 -25.88
C ASP A 119 4.74 45.59 -25.76
N GLY A 120 5.85 46.10 -26.27
CA GLY A 120 7.11 45.40 -26.42
C GLY A 120 7.79 45.05 -25.09
N ASP A 121 8.74 44.11 -25.23
CA ASP A 121 9.76 43.74 -24.25
C ASP A 121 9.37 42.66 -23.21
N SER A 122 8.62 41.63 -23.61
CA SER A 122 8.53 40.38 -22.82
C SER A 122 9.75 39.50 -23.07
N ARG A 123 10.79 39.82 -22.30
CA ARG A 123 12.06 39.14 -22.10
C ARG A 123 11.89 37.70 -21.57
N GLY A 124 11.24 36.80 -22.32
CA GLY A 124 11.09 35.37 -21.98
C GLY A 124 10.38 35.03 -20.65
N TYR A 125 9.93 36.03 -19.88
CA TYR A 125 9.24 35.89 -18.61
C TYR A 125 7.75 36.04 -18.85
N ARG A 126 6.96 35.01 -18.54
CA ARG A 126 5.49 35.07 -18.60
C ARG A 126 4.95 36.15 -17.68
N SER A 127 3.88 36.82 -18.10
CA SER A 127 3.19 37.82 -17.27
C SER A 127 2.66 37.18 -15.97
N ALA A 128 2.60 37.94 -14.88
CA ALA A 128 2.07 37.45 -13.60
C ALA A 128 0.63 36.90 -13.72
N GLU A 129 -0.16 37.46 -14.64
CA GLU A 129 -1.51 36.99 -14.93
C GLU A 129 -1.51 35.63 -15.64
N GLU A 130 -0.61 35.41 -16.59
CA GLU A 130 -0.44 34.11 -17.25
C GLU A 130 0.04 33.03 -16.28
N GLN A 131 0.94 33.39 -15.36
CA GLN A 131 1.42 32.49 -14.32
C GLN A 131 0.28 32.07 -13.38
N ALA A 132 -0.58 33.00 -12.98
CA ALA A 132 -1.77 32.69 -12.17
C ALA A 132 -2.72 31.74 -12.91
N ARG A 133 -3.02 32.01 -14.19
CA ARG A 133 -3.87 31.13 -15.03
C ARG A 133 -3.28 29.72 -15.21
N GLU A 134 -1.96 29.61 -15.38
CA GLU A 134 -1.28 28.31 -15.47
C GLU A 134 -1.34 27.54 -14.15
N LEU A 135 -1.16 28.24 -13.02
CA LEU A 135 -1.27 27.64 -11.69
C LEU A 135 -2.66 27.06 -11.47
N THR A 136 -3.71 27.80 -11.83
CA THR A 136 -5.09 27.31 -11.81
C THR A 136 -5.30 26.06 -12.64
N ARG A 137 -4.87 26.09 -13.90
CA ARG A 137 -5.01 24.94 -14.81
C ARG A 137 -4.25 23.73 -14.26
N SER A 138 -3.07 23.94 -13.69
CA SER A 138 -2.26 22.89 -13.05
C SER A 138 -2.97 22.30 -11.83
N ILE A 139 -3.43 23.13 -10.89
CA ILE A 139 -4.15 22.65 -9.70
C ILE A 139 -5.42 21.88 -10.09
N ARG A 140 -6.21 22.39 -11.04
CA ARG A 140 -7.40 21.68 -11.53
C ARG A 140 -7.06 20.29 -12.07
N ARG A 141 -6.01 20.16 -12.89
CA ARG A 141 -5.57 18.87 -13.43
C ARG A 141 -5.12 17.92 -12.33
N GLU A 142 -4.29 18.37 -11.40
CA GLU A 142 -3.77 17.52 -10.33
C GLU A 142 -4.85 17.12 -9.31
N VAL A 143 -5.82 17.99 -9.00
CA VAL A 143 -6.97 17.65 -8.15
C VAL A 143 -7.80 16.53 -8.78
N ASN A 144 -8.13 16.63 -10.07
CA ASN A 144 -8.88 15.61 -10.78
C ASN A 144 -8.09 14.29 -10.81
N LYS A 145 -6.81 14.35 -11.21
CA LYS A 145 -5.93 13.19 -11.28
C LYS A 145 -5.77 12.49 -9.92
N LEU A 146 -5.52 13.24 -8.85
CA LEU A 146 -5.41 12.68 -7.51
C LEU A 146 -6.73 12.02 -7.08
N SER A 147 -7.86 12.66 -7.33
CA SER A 147 -9.18 12.12 -6.99
C SER A 147 -9.44 10.79 -7.70
N GLU A 148 -9.18 10.71 -9.00
CA GLU A 148 -9.35 9.49 -9.80
C GLU A 148 -8.43 8.36 -9.31
N GLN A 149 -7.14 8.64 -9.18
CA GLN A 149 -6.13 7.66 -8.76
C GLN A 149 -6.40 7.14 -7.33
N TRP A 150 -6.78 8.04 -6.41
CA TRP A 150 -7.13 7.67 -5.04
C TRP A 150 -8.35 6.75 -5.00
N ASN A 151 -9.43 7.10 -5.71
CA ASN A 151 -10.64 6.27 -5.74
C ASN A 151 -10.36 4.91 -6.38
N ALA A 152 -9.63 4.87 -7.49
CA ALA A 152 -9.23 3.63 -8.14
C ALA A 152 -8.40 2.72 -7.22
N LEU A 153 -7.47 3.29 -6.44
CA LEU A 153 -6.68 2.54 -5.46
C LEU A 153 -7.55 1.93 -4.35
N ILE A 154 -8.51 2.71 -3.82
CA ILE A 154 -9.44 2.25 -2.79
C ILE A 154 -10.31 1.11 -3.33
N GLU A 155 -10.88 1.27 -4.53
CA GLU A 155 -11.68 0.24 -5.18
C GLU A 155 -10.89 -1.04 -5.44
N ARG A 156 -9.65 -0.92 -5.94
CA ARG A 156 -8.75 -2.07 -6.14
C ARG A 156 -8.41 -2.77 -4.84
N SER A 157 -8.13 -2.02 -3.77
CA SER A 157 -7.87 -2.60 -2.44
C SER A 157 -9.08 -3.35 -1.90
N ASP A 158 -10.29 -2.79 -2.06
CA ASP A 158 -11.52 -3.45 -1.63
C ASP A 158 -11.83 -4.70 -2.48
N ALA A 159 -11.58 -4.65 -3.80
CA ALA A 159 -11.69 -5.81 -4.67
C ALA A 159 -10.68 -6.90 -4.28
N TRP A 160 -9.46 -6.52 -3.89
CA TRP A 160 -8.46 -7.44 -3.39
C TRP A 160 -8.89 -8.13 -2.11
N LYS A 161 -9.43 -7.37 -1.15
CA LYS A 161 -9.99 -7.92 0.10
C LYS A 161 -11.07 -8.96 -0.16
N ARG A 162 -12.03 -8.66 -1.06
CA ARG A 162 -13.10 -9.62 -1.41
C ARG A 162 -12.53 -10.92 -1.96
N LYS A 163 -11.53 -10.85 -2.85
CA LYS A 163 -10.85 -12.04 -3.37
C LYS A 163 -10.16 -12.87 -2.27
N LEU A 164 -9.52 -12.22 -1.30
CA LEU A 164 -8.91 -12.90 -0.15
C LEU A 164 -9.96 -13.55 0.76
N ASP A 165 -11.10 -12.90 0.97
CA ASP A 165 -12.18 -13.43 1.79
C ASP A 165 -12.88 -14.62 1.10
N ASP A 166 -13.13 -14.52 -0.21
CA ASP A 166 -13.75 -15.59 -1.01
C ASP A 166 -12.90 -16.86 -1.05
N THR A 167 -11.59 -16.70 -1.27
CA THR A 167 -10.64 -17.82 -1.24
C THR A 167 -10.52 -18.42 0.15
N ALA A 168 -10.50 -17.61 1.22
CA ALA A 168 -10.44 -18.11 2.58
C ALA A 168 -11.68 -18.91 2.96
N ASN A 169 -12.86 -18.44 2.53
CA ASN A 169 -14.10 -19.17 2.71
C ASN A 169 -14.07 -20.51 1.97
N LEU A 170 -13.64 -20.52 0.70
CA LEU A 170 -13.53 -21.75 -0.09
C LEU A 170 -12.59 -22.77 0.57
N THR A 171 -11.43 -22.33 1.06
CA THR A 171 -10.47 -23.21 1.74
C THR A 171 -11.06 -23.81 3.03
N ARG A 172 -11.80 -23.01 3.81
CA ARG A 172 -12.54 -23.51 5.00
C ARG A 172 -13.60 -24.54 4.64
N TYR A 173 -14.39 -24.28 3.59
CA TYR A 173 -15.39 -25.25 3.10
C TYR A 173 -14.77 -26.59 2.71
N HIS A 174 -13.57 -26.58 2.11
CA HIS A 174 -12.85 -27.82 1.78
C HIS A 174 -12.32 -28.53 3.03
N ASP A 175 -11.76 -27.80 3.99
CA ASP A 175 -11.27 -28.37 5.25
C ASP A 175 -12.43 -29.00 6.07
N ASP A 176 -13.58 -28.34 6.14
CA ASP A 176 -14.79 -28.86 6.81
C ASP A 176 -15.32 -30.15 6.18
N ARG A 177 -15.12 -30.37 4.87
CA ARG A 177 -15.46 -31.64 4.20
C ARG A 177 -14.42 -32.74 4.42
N LEU A 178 -13.16 -32.38 4.64
CA LEU A 178 -12.08 -33.34 4.92
C LEU A 178 -12.04 -33.76 6.39
N GLN A 179 -12.69 -33.01 7.29
CA GLN A 179 -12.85 -33.38 8.69
C GLN A 179 -13.56 -34.74 8.81
N PRO A 180 -12.89 -35.78 9.35
CA PRO A 180 -13.54 -37.06 9.58
C PRO A 180 -14.70 -36.87 10.55
N SER A 181 -15.84 -37.52 10.27
CA SER A 181 -17.02 -37.43 11.13
C SER A 181 -16.65 -37.71 12.59
N ALA A 182 -17.38 -37.11 13.54
CA ALA A 182 -17.15 -37.35 14.97
C ALA A 182 -17.17 -38.86 15.33
N LYS A 183 -17.93 -39.67 14.57
CA LYS A 183 -17.90 -41.14 14.66
C LYS A 183 -16.56 -41.74 14.23
N PHE A 184 -16.00 -41.27 13.12
CA PHE A 184 -14.71 -41.75 12.61
C PHE A 184 -13.55 -41.35 13.53
N ARG A 185 -13.57 -40.13 14.09
CA ARG A 185 -12.64 -39.68 15.13
C ARG A 185 -12.67 -40.57 16.38
N ARG A 186 -13.86 -40.84 16.93
CA ARG A 186 -14.03 -41.77 18.08
C ARG A 186 -13.57 -43.19 17.77
N TYR A 187 -13.72 -43.65 16.53
CA TYR A 187 -13.25 -44.97 16.10
C TYR A 187 -11.73 -45.05 16.04
N PHE A 188 -11.08 -44.00 15.50
CA PHE A 188 -9.62 -43.88 15.47
C PHE A 188 -9.02 -43.75 16.88
N ASP A 189 -9.56 -42.85 17.72
CA ASP A 189 -9.15 -42.69 19.14
C ASP A 189 -9.27 -44.00 19.92
N ARG A 190 -10.38 -44.73 19.76
CA ARG A 190 -10.57 -46.02 20.41
C ARG A 190 -9.55 -47.05 19.91
N ARG A 191 -9.18 -47.02 18.63
CA ARG A 191 -8.21 -47.95 18.04
C ARG A 191 -6.76 -47.62 18.45
N GLU A 192 -6.41 -46.35 18.59
CA GLU A 192 -5.13 -45.91 19.16
C GLU A 192 -5.02 -46.21 20.65
N ASN A 193 -6.09 -46.02 21.42
CA ASN A 193 -6.12 -46.40 22.83
C ASN A 193 -5.93 -47.91 23.02
N VAL A 194 -6.54 -48.75 22.17
CA VAL A 194 -6.33 -50.21 22.18
C VAL A 194 -4.89 -50.59 21.77
N ARG A 195 -4.27 -49.84 20.86
CA ARG A 195 -2.86 -50.05 20.46
C ARG A 195 -1.89 -49.69 21.59
N ASN A 196 -2.23 -48.71 22.43
CA ASN A 196 -1.44 -48.30 23.60
C ASN A 196 -1.62 -49.24 24.81
N ILE A 197 -2.74 -49.97 24.88
CA ILE A 197 -2.96 -51.03 25.89
C ILE A 197 -2.15 -52.31 25.55
N TYR A 198 -1.77 -52.49 24.27
CA TYR A 198 -1.01 -53.64 23.75
C TYR A 198 0.44 -53.32 23.37
N THR A 199 1.07 -52.28 23.95
CA THR A 199 2.54 -52.17 23.91
C THR A 199 3.13 -53.16 24.93
N PRO A 200 3.96 -54.14 24.52
CA PRO A 200 4.59 -55.04 25.48
C PRO A 200 5.56 -54.24 26.34
N ARG A 201 5.30 -54.21 27.65
CA ARG A 201 6.26 -53.78 28.67
C ARG A 201 7.44 -54.76 28.64
N ARG A 202 8.43 -54.51 27.77
CA ARG A 202 9.67 -55.29 27.68
C ARG A 202 10.79 -54.55 28.39
N GLU A 203 10.78 -54.65 29.71
CA GLU A 203 11.88 -54.38 30.64
C GLU A 203 11.28 -54.81 31.99
N GLU A 204 11.45 -56.06 32.43
CA GLU A 204 12.39 -56.32 33.53
C GLU A 204 12.90 -57.78 33.66
N ASP A 205 12.38 -58.78 32.95
CA ASP A 205 12.83 -60.18 33.17
C ASP A 205 13.92 -60.63 32.20
N ARG A 206 15.12 -60.04 32.34
CA ARG A 206 16.36 -60.58 31.76
C ARG A 206 17.31 -61.06 32.86
N SER A 207 16.81 -61.90 33.76
CA SER A 207 17.62 -62.68 34.69
C SER A 207 17.22 -64.15 34.62
N CYS A 208 17.71 -64.87 33.61
CA CYS A 208 18.13 -66.27 33.73
C CYS A 208 18.76 -66.78 32.44
N MET A 209 19.88 -67.49 32.61
CA MET A 209 20.65 -68.26 31.63
C MET A 209 21.44 -67.50 30.55
N ARG A 210 22.71 -67.21 30.87
CA ARG A 210 23.88 -67.69 30.09
C ARG A 210 25.17 -67.48 30.90
N LYS A 211 25.60 -68.52 31.62
CA LYS A 211 27.01 -68.77 31.94
C LYS A 211 27.30 -70.23 31.68
N SER A 212 27.73 -70.54 30.45
CA SER A 212 28.66 -71.64 30.15
C SER A 212 28.81 -71.78 28.64
N THR A 213 29.91 -71.26 28.09
CA THR A 213 30.68 -72.01 27.09
C THR A 213 32.10 -71.45 27.07
N GLY A 214 33.01 -72.21 27.66
CA GLY A 214 34.44 -72.19 27.34
C GLY A 214 34.81 -73.57 26.79
N CYS A 215 35.72 -73.58 25.81
CA CYS A 215 36.28 -74.73 25.06
C CYS A 215 35.35 -75.35 23.99
N ARG A 216 35.82 -75.71 22.79
CA ARG A 216 37.11 -75.61 22.09
C ARG A 216 36.86 -76.11 20.65
N ARG A 217 37.56 -75.53 19.66
CA ARG A 217 38.06 -76.18 18.40
C ARG A 217 36.98 -76.72 17.44
N THR A 218 37.08 -76.74 16.11
CA THR A 218 38.15 -76.56 15.12
C THR A 218 37.50 -76.52 13.72
N ALA A 219 38.07 -75.72 12.83
CA ALA A 219 38.38 -75.99 11.41
C ALA A 219 37.29 -76.28 10.35
N CYS A 220 37.68 -75.91 9.12
CA CYS A 220 37.20 -76.28 7.79
C CYS A 220 36.17 -75.34 7.14
N ASP A 221 36.72 -74.34 6.44
CA ASP A 221 36.71 -74.15 4.97
C ASP A 221 35.50 -74.56 4.11
N LEU A 222 35.47 -73.88 2.95
CA LEU A 222 34.59 -73.99 1.76
C LEU A 222 33.41 -73.01 1.83
N GLY A 223 33.22 -72.02 0.95
CA GLY A 223 33.67 -71.87 -0.43
C GLY A 223 32.45 -71.67 -1.33
N VAL A 224 32.41 -70.51 -2.01
CA VAL A 224 31.86 -70.31 -3.37
C VAL A 224 30.34 -70.04 -3.57
N GLU A 225 30.11 -68.77 -3.95
CA GLU A 225 29.31 -68.20 -5.07
C GLU A 225 27.79 -68.36 -5.27
N LYS A 226 27.17 -67.17 -5.37
CA LYS A 226 26.27 -66.60 -6.40
C LYS A 226 25.14 -67.47 -6.99
N LYS A 227 23.94 -66.87 -7.02
CA LYS A 227 23.14 -66.76 -8.26
C LYS A 227 22.21 -65.54 -8.25
N LYS A 228 22.38 -64.70 -9.27
CA LYS A 228 21.42 -63.68 -9.73
C LYS A 228 20.22 -64.39 -10.35
N TYR A 229 19.01 -63.89 -10.12
CA TYR A 229 17.87 -64.09 -11.01
C TYR A 229 17.22 -62.74 -11.28
N GLY A 230 17.41 -62.26 -12.52
CA GLY A 230 16.45 -61.40 -13.19
C GLY A 230 15.73 -62.27 -14.21
N ASN A 231 14.41 -62.10 -14.32
CA ASN A 231 13.64 -62.72 -15.39
C ASN A 231 12.60 -61.72 -15.90
N ARG A 232 12.64 -61.58 -17.23
CA ARG A 232 11.68 -61.06 -18.22
C ARG A 232 10.50 -60.22 -17.74
#